data_AF-A0A0F8B1F2-F1
#
_entry.id   AF-A0A0F8B1F2-F1
#
_cell.length_a   1.000
_cell.length_b   1.000
_cell.length_c   1.000
_cell.angle_alpha   90.00
_cell.angle_beta   90.00
_cell.angle_gamma   90.00
#
_symmetry.space_group_name_H-M   'P 1'
#
loop_
_entity.id
_entity.type
_entity.pdbx_description
1 polymer ?
#
loop_
_entity_poly.entity_id
_entity_poly.type
_entity_poly.pdbx_seq_one_letter_code
_entity_poly.pdbx_strand_id
1 'polypeptide(L)'
;YPLHFHSTSCIHSRWIATPVAVSVGIKQKVHLKVEDNPILEVYYTTRYRNPAQADIAGLSKKSSLSVRQVERWFRRRRSQDRPGVLKKFREASWRFVFYMFAFIGGIAALYDKEWFYDTREVWTGFPKQSMLESQYWYYILEMSFYGSLLFSVAFDVKRKDFKEQIIHHLATLVLLSFSWCVNYIRIGTLVMLVHDTSDVLLESAKLFNYAKSEKICQTLFIIFAIVFMVTRLIIFPFW
;
A
#
# COMPACT_ATOMS: atom_id res chain seq x y z
N TYR A 1 -0.69 2.38 -19.12
CA TYR A 1 0.26 1.95 -18.06
C TYR A 1 -0.39 1.28 -16.84
N PRO A 2 -1.46 1.79 -16.19
CA PRO A 2 -2.00 1.21 -14.95
C PRO A 2 -2.48 -0.25 -15.07
N LEU A 3 -3.08 -0.60 -16.21
CA LEU A 3 -3.54 -1.97 -16.49
C LEU A 3 -2.37 -2.97 -16.62
N HIS A 4 -1.21 -2.54 -17.11
CA HIS A 4 -0.03 -3.39 -17.19
C HIS A 4 0.53 -3.70 -15.79
N PHE A 5 0.53 -2.72 -14.89
CA PHE A 5 0.91 -2.93 -13.48
C PHE A 5 -0.08 -3.86 -12.76
N HIS A 6 -1.37 -3.78 -13.08
CA HIS A 6 -2.36 -4.70 -12.51
C HIS A 6 -2.14 -6.15 -13.00
N SER A 7 -1.90 -6.33 -14.30
CA SER A 7 -1.64 -7.65 -14.89
C SER A 7 -0.36 -8.27 -14.34
N THR A 8 0.73 -7.50 -14.26
CA THR A 8 2.01 -7.96 -13.69
C THR A 8 1.89 -8.28 -12.21
N SER A 9 1.16 -7.47 -11.44
CA SER A 9 0.82 -7.75 -10.04
C SER A 9 0.05 -9.07 -9.89
N CYS A 10 -0.92 -9.34 -10.77
CA CYS A 10 -1.65 -10.61 -10.78
C CYS A 10 -0.77 -11.82 -11.08
N ILE A 11 0.16 -11.68 -12.02
CA ILE A 11 1.13 -12.73 -12.37
C ILE A 11 2.07 -12.98 -11.18
N HIS A 12 2.69 -11.95 -10.63
CA HIS A 12 3.56 -12.03 -9.44
C HIS A 12 2.85 -12.69 -8.26
N SER A 13 1.62 -12.25 -8.00
CA SER A 13 0.76 -12.77 -6.93
C SER A 13 0.55 -14.28 -7.05
N ARG A 14 0.31 -14.78 -8.26
CA ARG A 14 0.07 -16.21 -8.52
C ARG A 14 1.36 -17.04 -8.47
N TRP A 15 2.41 -16.60 -9.17
CA TRP A 15 3.59 -17.42 -9.45
C TRP A 15 4.71 -17.27 -8.43
N ILE A 16 4.81 -16.13 -7.74
CA ILE A 16 5.91 -15.85 -6.81
C ILE A 16 5.38 -15.71 -5.39
N ALA A 17 4.45 -14.77 -5.16
CA ALA A 17 4.02 -14.46 -3.80
C ALA A 17 3.26 -15.60 -3.12
N THR A 18 2.51 -16.41 -3.87
CA THR A 18 1.75 -17.53 -3.28
C THR A 18 2.66 -18.69 -2.84
N PRO A 19 3.58 -19.20 -3.67
CA PRO A 19 4.54 -20.19 -3.22
C PRO A 19 5.36 -19.72 -2.02
N VAL A 20 5.84 -18.47 -2.04
CA VAL A 20 6.59 -17.88 -0.91
C VAL A 20 5.73 -17.80 0.34
N ALA A 21 4.47 -17.37 0.23
CA ALA A 21 3.56 -17.32 1.37
C ALA A 21 3.35 -18.70 2.00
N VAL A 22 3.23 -19.75 1.18
CA VAL A 22 3.07 -21.13 1.63
C VAL A 22 4.34 -21.63 2.32
N SER A 23 5.52 -21.35 1.76
CA SER A 23 6.80 -21.79 2.35
C SER A 23 7.06 -21.15 3.72
N VAL A 24 6.63 -19.90 3.93
CA VAL A 24 6.70 -19.22 5.24
C VAL A 24 5.52 -19.54 6.18
N GLY A 25 4.67 -20.51 5.81
CA GLY A 25 3.60 -21.03 6.67
C GLY A 25 2.28 -20.24 6.68
N ILE A 26 2.07 -19.33 5.73
CA ILE A 26 0.80 -18.60 5.59
C ILE A 26 -0.24 -19.51 4.94
N LYS A 27 -1.09 -20.11 5.77
CA LYS A 27 -2.22 -20.93 5.30
C LYS A 27 -3.34 -20.06 4.77
N GLN A 28 -3.90 -20.43 3.61
CA GLN A 28 -5.15 -19.85 3.14
C GLN A 28 -6.29 -20.29 4.07
N LYS A 29 -6.77 -19.37 4.92
CA LYS A 29 -8.00 -19.62 5.67
C LYS A 29 -9.18 -19.63 4.70
N VAL A 30 -9.79 -20.79 4.53
CA VAL A 30 -11.10 -20.92 3.88
C VAL A 30 -12.10 -20.13 4.72
N HIS A 31 -12.58 -19.00 4.20
CA HIS A 31 -13.64 -18.26 4.85
C HIS A 31 -14.93 -19.04 4.63
N LEU A 32 -15.46 -19.65 5.68
CA LEU A 32 -16.79 -20.28 5.63
C LEU A 32 -17.79 -19.22 5.20
N LYS A 33 -18.42 -19.39 4.03
CA LYS A 33 -19.48 -18.51 3.53
C LYS A 33 -20.60 -18.46 4.57
N VAL A 34 -21.22 -17.30 4.74
CA VAL A 34 -22.33 -17.18 5.69
C VAL A 34 -23.51 -17.89 5.06
N GLU A 35 -24.35 -18.47 5.90
CA GLU A 35 -25.63 -18.99 5.46
C GLU A 35 -26.43 -17.86 4.79
N ASP A 36 -27.07 -18.18 3.67
CA ASP A 36 -27.79 -17.19 2.89
C ASP A 36 -29.03 -16.74 3.66
N ASN A 37 -29.07 -15.46 4.04
CA ASN A 37 -30.19 -14.88 4.75
C ASN A 37 -30.45 -13.46 4.22
N PRO A 38 -31.43 -13.28 3.33
CA PRO A 38 -31.65 -12.00 2.66
C PRO A 38 -32.02 -10.89 3.64
N ILE A 39 -32.70 -11.21 4.75
CA ILE A 39 -33.10 -10.23 5.77
C ILE A 39 -31.86 -9.66 6.47
N LEU A 40 -30.95 -10.54 6.88
CA LEU A 40 -29.71 -10.12 7.54
C LEU A 40 -28.76 -9.41 6.57
N GLU A 41 -28.66 -9.86 5.32
CA GLU A 41 -27.82 -9.23 4.29
C GLU A 41 -28.32 -7.84 3.91
N VAL A 42 -29.64 -7.66 3.74
CA VAL A 42 -30.23 -6.33 3.50
C VAL A 42 -29.94 -5.40 4.66
N TYR A 43 -30.13 -5.83 5.92
CA TYR A 43 -29.78 -5.00 7.07
C TYR A 43 -28.28 -4.66 7.09
N TYR A 44 -27.42 -5.64 6.86
CA TYR A 44 -25.96 -5.49 6.91
C TYR A 44 -25.43 -4.48 5.89
N THR A 45 -25.99 -4.49 4.68
CA THR A 45 -25.56 -3.64 3.56
C THR A 45 -26.16 -2.24 3.61
N THR A 46 -27.38 -2.09 4.14
CA THR A 46 -28.12 -0.81 4.11
C THR A 46 -28.11 -0.01 5.42
N ARG A 47 -27.92 -0.67 6.58
CA ARG A 47 -28.02 -0.03 7.90
C ARG A 47 -26.66 -0.02 8.61
N TYR A 48 -26.42 -1.02 9.46
CA TYR A 48 -25.25 -1.07 10.33
C TYR A 48 -24.61 -2.45 10.29
N ARG A 49 -23.27 -2.48 10.17
CA ARG A 49 -22.48 -3.73 10.22
C ARG A 49 -22.40 -4.32 11.64
N ASN A 50 -22.66 -3.50 12.66
CA ASN A 50 -22.68 -3.85 14.09
C ASN A 50 -24.04 -3.43 14.68
N PRO A 51 -25.09 -4.27 14.56
CA PRO A 51 -26.40 -3.97 15.13
C PRO A 51 -26.36 -3.89 16.67
N ALA A 52 -27.20 -3.03 17.25
CA ALA A 52 -27.41 -2.98 18.69
C ALA A 52 -28.27 -4.16 19.17
N GLN A 53 -28.27 -4.47 20.48
CA GLN A 53 -28.99 -5.64 21.00
C GLN A 53 -30.50 -5.61 20.68
N ALA A 54 -31.11 -4.42 20.68
CA ALA A 54 -32.51 -4.23 20.30
C ALA A 54 -32.77 -4.64 18.83
N ASP A 55 -31.87 -4.26 17.93
CA ASP A 55 -31.97 -4.63 16.51
C ASP A 55 -31.76 -6.14 16.31
N ILE A 56 -30.84 -6.76 17.06
CA ILE A 56 -30.58 -8.20 16.99
C ILE A 56 -31.85 -8.98 17.40
N ALA A 57 -32.56 -8.55 18.45
CA ALA A 57 -33.81 -9.17 18.87
C ALA A 57 -34.91 -9.03 17.80
N GLY A 58 -35.00 -7.87 17.15
CA GLY A 58 -35.93 -7.65 16.03
C GLY A 58 -35.60 -8.51 14.81
N LEU A 59 -34.32 -8.61 14.45
CA LEU A 59 -33.84 -9.43 13.35
C LEU A 59 -34.05 -10.92 13.62
N SER A 60 -33.81 -11.38 14.84
CA SER A 60 -34.06 -12.76 15.28
C SER A 60 -35.51 -13.18 15.03
N LYS A 61 -36.48 -12.30 15.37
CA LYS A 61 -37.91 -12.54 15.09
C LYS A 61 -38.21 -12.60 13.58
N LYS A 62 -37.62 -11.69 12.79
CA LYS A 62 -37.87 -11.60 11.34
C LYS A 62 -37.24 -12.73 10.55
N SER A 63 -36.09 -13.23 10.98
CA SER A 63 -35.31 -14.24 10.25
C SER A 63 -35.55 -15.66 10.74
N SER A 64 -36.43 -15.88 11.73
CA SER A 64 -36.66 -17.17 12.38
C SER A 64 -35.37 -17.82 12.92
N LEU A 65 -34.40 -17.01 13.31
CA LEU A 65 -33.13 -17.46 13.88
C LEU A 65 -33.06 -17.06 15.34
N SER A 66 -32.35 -17.84 16.16
CA SER A 66 -32.02 -17.41 17.52
C SER A 66 -31.12 -16.16 17.51
N VAL A 67 -31.20 -15.35 18.57
CA VAL A 67 -30.33 -14.19 18.82
C VAL A 67 -28.85 -14.56 18.62
N ARG A 68 -28.41 -15.71 19.14
CA ARG A 68 -27.04 -16.21 19.00
C ARG A 68 -26.67 -16.54 17.55
N GLN A 69 -27.60 -17.08 16.75
CA GLN A 69 -27.38 -17.33 15.33
C GLN A 69 -27.24 -16.03 14.55
N VAL A 70 -28.06 -15.02 14.85
CA VAL A 70 -27.96 -13.68 14.24
C VAL A 70 -26.62 -13.03 14.59
N GLU A 71 -26.22 -13.01 15.87
CA GLU A 71 -24.91 -12.51 16.31
C GLU A 71 -23.74 -13.22 15.60
N ARG A 72 -23.83 -14.56 15.51
CA ARG A 72 -22.82 -15.38 14.83
C ARG A 72 -22.76 -15.07 13.34
N TRP A 73 -23.90 -14.89 12.69
CA TRP A 73 -24.01 -14.52 11.28
C TRP A 73 -23.31 -13.17 11.03
N PHE A 74 -23.66 -12.13 11.79
CA PHE A 74 -23.05 -10.80 11.67
C PHE A 74 -21.54 -10.83 11.90
N ARG A 75 -21.07 -11.59 12.90
CA ARG A 75 -19.63 -11.77 13.15
C ARG A 75 -18.92 -12.46 11.98
N ARG A 76 -19.51 -13.51 11.41
CA ARG A 76 -18.95 -14.23 10.26
C ARG A 76 -18.96 -13.38 8.99
N ARG A 77 -20.06 -12.66 8.72
CA ARG A 77 -20.21 -11.73 7.59
C ARG A 77 -19.16 -10.61 7.63
N ARG A 78 -18.94 -10.00 8.80
CA ARG A 78 -17.85 -9.02 9.00
C ARG A 78 -16.47 -9.62 8.81
N SER A 79 -16.28 -10.89 9.19
CA SER A 79 -15.01 -11.57 8.98
C SER A 79 -14.75 -11.85 7.50
N GLN A 80 -15.78 -12.05 6.68
CA GLN A 80 -15.66 -12.26 5.23
C GLN A 80 -15.29 -11.00 4.47
N ASP A 81 -15.77 -9.83 4.92
CA ASP A 81 -15.37 -8.55 4.33
C ASP A 81 -13.88 -8.25 4.54
N ARG A 82 -13.23 -8.91 5.50
CA ARG A 82 -11.82 -8.68 5.78
C ARG A 82 -10.97 -9.46 4.78
N PRO A 83 -10.05 -8.81 4.05
CA PRO A 83 -9.13 -9.52 3.17
C PRO A 83 -8.29 -10.49 3.99
N GLY A 84 -8.20 -11.73 3.52
CA GLY A 84 -7.39 -12.76 4.14
C GLY A 84 -5.90 -12.38 4.16
N VAL A 85 -5.15 -12.96 5.12
CA VAL A 85 -3.70 -12.70 5.29
C VAL A 85 -2.93 -12.94 3.99
N LEU A 86 -3.27 -13.99 3.24
CA LEU A 86 -2.65 -14.28 1.95
C LEU A 86 -2.86 -13.15 0.92
N LYS A 87 -4.05 -12.54 0.85
CA LYS A 87 -4.31 -11.41 -0.06
C LYS A 87 -3.43 -10.22 0.34
N LYS A 88 -3.36 -9.91 1.63
CA LYS A 88 -2.50 -8.83 2.15
C LYS A 88 -1.01 -9.08 1.90
N PHE A 89 -0.56 -10.33 2.04
CA PHE A 89 0.82 -10.71 1.77
C PHE A 89 1.16 -10.54 0.29
N ARG A 90 0.28 -10.98 -0.63
CA ARG A 90 0.46 -10.81 -2.08
C ARG A 90 0.57 -9.33 -2.46
N GLU A 91 -0.32 -8.49 -1.92
CA GLU A 91 -0.29 -7.04 -2.13
C GLU A 91 1.01 -6.40 -1.62
N ALA A 92 1.40 -6.71 -0.38
CA ALA A 92 2.64 -6.19 0.22
C ALA A 92 3.88 -6.69 -0.53
N SER A 93 3.88 -7.95 -0.99
CA SER A 93 4.99 -8.54 -1.74
C SER A 93 5.17 -7.87 -3.09
N TRP A 94 4.07 -7.57 -3.79
CA TRP A 94 4.12 -6.84 -5.05
C TRP A 94 4.70 -5.43 -4.86
N ARG A 95 4.22 -4.70 -3.84
CA ARG A 95 4.72 -3.37 -3.52
C ARG A 95 6.19 -3.39 -3.14
N PHE A 96 6.59 -4.32 -2.27
CA PHE A 96 7.99 -4.51 -1.88
C PHE A 96 8.90 -4.72 -3.10
N VAL A 97 8.53 -5.63 -4.00
CA VAL A 97 9.33 -5.91 -5.20
C VAL A 97 9.44 -4.67 -6.08
N PHE A 98 8.34 -3.96 -6.32
CA PHE A 98 8.37 -2.74 -7.11
C PHE A 98 9.26 -1.67 -6.47
N TYR A 99 9.03 -1.32 -5.20
CA TYR A 99 9.80 -0.29 -4.50
C TYR A 99 11.28 -0.66 -4.41
N MET A 100 11.60 -1.95 -4.28
CA MET A 100 12.98 -2.41 -4.25
C MET A 100 13.68 -2.18 -5.61
N PHE A 101 13.00 -2.50 -6.71
CA PHE A 101 13.52 -2.22 -8.06
C PHE A 101 13.58 -0.72 -8.36
N ALA A 102 12.57 0.05 -7.94
CA ALA A 102 12.54 1.51 -8.09
C ALA A 102 13.69 2.16 -7.33
N PHE A 103 13.95 1.73 -6.08
CA PHE A 103 15.08 2.20 -5.28
C PHE A 103 16.44 1.89 -5.92
N ILE A 104 16.65 0.65 -6.38
CA ILE A 104 17.89 0.28 -7.08
C ILE A 104 18.05 1.09 -8.37
N GLY A 105 16.96 1.24 -9.14
CA GLY A 105 16.93 2.06 -10.35
C GLY A 105 17.22 3.54 -10.08
N GLY A 106 16.68 4.07 -8.98
CA GLY A 106 16.93 5.44 -8.52
C GLY A 106 18.39 5.65 -8.13
N ILE A 107 19.00 4.72 -7.39
CA ILE A 107 20.45 4.76 -7.12
C ILE A 107 21.23 4.74 -8.44
N ALA A 108 20.93 3.79 -9.34
CA ALA A 108 21.64 3.67 -10.61
C ALA A 108 21.51 4.93 -11.49
N ALA A 109 20.34 5.60 -11.47
CA ALA A 109 20.09 6.82 -12.23
C ALA A 109 20.76 8.08 -11.65
N LEU A 110 21.11 8.05 -10.36
CA LEU A 110 21.66 9.19 -9.61
C LEU A 110 23.12 9.03 -9.21
N TYR A 111 23.67 7.82 -9.29
CA TYR A 111 25.02 7.49 -8.81
C TYR A 111 26.13 8.35 -9.44
N ASP A 112 25.98 8.71 -10.71
CA ASP A 112 26.94 9.51 -11.48
C ASP A 112 26.64 11.02 -11.42
N LYS A 113 25.71 11.47 -10.56
CA LYS A 113 25.21 12.85 -10.55
C LYS A 113 25.73 13.63 -9.36
N GLU A 114 26.22 14.84 -9.61
CA GLU A 114 26.80 15.71 -8.59
C GLU A 114 25.80 16.05 -7.48
N TRP A 115 24.54 16.31 -7.83
CA TRP A 115 23.48 16.63 -6.87
C TRP A 115 23.07 15.47 -5.95
N PHE A 116 23.54 14.25 -6.22
CA PHE A 116 23.38 13.12 -5.31
C PHE A 116 24.33 13.21 -4.10
N TYR A 117 25.47 13.86 -4.27
CA TYR A 117 26.51 14.01 -3.25
C TYR A 117 26.56 15.42 -2.64
N ASP A 118 26.30 16.46 -3.44
CA ASP A 118 26.21 17.85 -2.98
C ASP A 118 24.85 18.46 -3.33
N THR A 119 24.08 18.77 -2.31
CA THR A 119 22.69 19.19 -2.46
C THR A 119 22.54 20.63 -2.87
N ARG A 120 23.61 21.41 -2.79
CA ARG A 120 23.66 22.77 -3.34
C ARG A 120 23.52 22.73 -4.87
N GLU A 121 24.03 21.68 -5.51
CA GLU A 121 23.95 21.49 -6.95
C GLU A 121 22.53 21.16 -7.45
N VAL A 122 21.61 20.89 -6.54
CA VAL A 122 20.19 20.69 -6.87
C VAL A 122 19.58 21.97 -7.47
N TRP A 123 20.05 23.14 -7.05
CA TRP A 123 19.53 24.44 -7.49
C TRP A 123 20.28 25.02 -8.69
N THR A 124 21.44 24.47 -9.03
CA THR A 124 22.26 24.91 -10.16
C THR A 124 21.47 24.79 -11.47
N GLY A 125 21.39 25.89 -12.21
CA GLY A 125 20.68 25.95 -13.50
C GLY A 125 19.15 26.02 -13.39
N PHE A 126 18.56 26.10 -12.20
CA PHE A 126 17.12 26.36 -12.07
C PHE A 126 16.76 27.77 -12.63
N PRO A 127 15.64 27.94 -13.35
CA PRO A 127 14.60 26.97 -13.70
C PRO A 127 14.84 26.16 -14.99
N LYS A 128 15.97 26.35 -15.68
CA LYS A 128 16.28 25.69 -16.97
C LYS A 128 17.15 24.45 -16.77
N GLN A 129 16.70 23.53 -15.92
CA GLN A 129 17.37 22.25 -15.73
C GLN A 129 17.06 21.32 -16.91
N SER A 130 18.07 20.67 -17.48
CA SER A 130 17.88 19.65 -18.51
C SER A 130 17.39 18.34 -17.87
N MET A 131 16.31 17.79 -18.40
CA MET A 131 15.83 16.46 -18.03
C MET A 131 16.70 15.41 -18.73
N LEU A 132 17.41 14.60 -17.95
CA LEU A 132 18.12 13.44 -18.48
C LEU A 132 17.15 12.28 -18.71
N GLU A 133 17.45 11.41 -19.67
CA GLU A 133 16.60 10.27 -20.00
C GLU A 133 16.39 9.32 -18.80
N SER A 134 17.41 9.11 -17.97
CA SER A 134 17.30 8.30 -16.75
C SER A 134 16.30 8.89 -15.75
N GLN A 135 16.30 10.22 -15.58
CA GLN A 135 15.37 10.93 -14.71
C GLN A 135 13.94 10.87 -15.24
N TYR A 136 13.79 11.05 -16.56
CA TYR A 136 12.51 10.93 -17.24
C TYR A 136 11.87 9.57 -16.97
N TRP A 137 12.60 8.48 -17.21
CA TRP A 137 12.07 7.14 -16.99
C TRP A 137 11.81 6.85 -15.51
N TYR A 138 12.66 7.33 -14.60
CA TYR A 138 12.44 7.17 -13.18
C TYR A 138 11.12 7.82 -12.73
N TYR A 139 10.88 9.08 -13.13
CA TYR A 139 9.62 9.79 -12.88
C TYR A 139 8.40 9.09 -13.49
N ILE A 140 8.49 8.68 -14.75
CA ILE A 140 7.37 8.03 -15.45
C ILE A 140 7.01 6.70 -14.80
N LEU A 141 8.01 5.90 -14.40
CA LEU A 141 7.79 4.62 -13.71
C LEU A 141 7.13 4.83 -12.34
N GLU A 142 7.67 5.75 -11.54
CA GLU A 142 7.14 6.14 -10.24
C GLU A 142 5.68 6.62 -10.36
N MET A 143 5.42 7.65 -11.14
CA MET A 143 4.06 8.19 -11.33
C MET A 143 3.09 7.14 -11.86
N SER A 144 3.52 6.28 -12.80
CA SER A 144 2.68 5.23 -13.34
C SER A 144 2.33 4.18 -12.28
N PHE A 145 3.26 3.84 -11.39
CA PHE A 145 3.02 2.89 -10.31
C PHE A 145 2.11 3.46 -9.24
N TYR A 146 2.36 4.69 -8.75
CA TYR A 146 1.45 5.35 -7.80
C TYR A 146 0.05 5.54 -8.40
N GLY A 147 -0.04 5.89 -9.69
CA GLY A 147 -1.30 5.93 -10.41
C GLY A 147 -2.00 4.56 -10.47
N SER A 148 -1.25 3.48 -10.67
CA SER A 148 -1.78 2.11 -10.66
C SER A 148 -2.28 1.68 -9.28
N LEU A 149 -1.60 2.11 -8.20
CA LEU A 149 -2.02 1.88 -6.83
C LEU A 149 -3.32 2.63 -6.53
N LEU A 150 -3.41 3.91 -6.91
CA LEU A 150 -4.62 4.71 -6.74
C LEU A 150 -5.81 4.09 -7.49
N PHE A 151 -5.59 3.66 -8.73
CA PHE A 151 -6.59 2.94 -9.52
C PHE A 151 -7.01 1.63 -8.83
N SER A 152 -6.06 0.80 -8.41
CA SER A 152 -6.34 -0.47 -7.74
C SER A 152 -7.13 -0.28 -6.45
N VAL A 153 -6.80 0.75 -5.67
CA VAL A 153 -7.51 1.10 -4.44
C VAL A 153 -8.97 1.47 -4.73
N ALA A 154 -9.27 2.17 -5.83
CA ALA A 154 -10.65 2.51 -6.19
C ALA A 154 -11.58 1.28 -6.36
N PHE A 155 -11.02 0.14 -6.78
CA PHE A 155 -11.76 -1.12 -6.98
C PHE A 155 -11.62 -2.11 -5.80
N ASP A 156 -10.74 -1.82 -4.85
CA ASP A 156 -10.50 -2.72 -3.71
C ASP A 156 -11.52 -2.52 -2.58
N VAL A 157 -11.65 -3.54 -1.74
CA VAL A 157 -12.53 -3.48 -0.57
C VAL A 157 -12.04 -2.39 0.39
N LYS A 158 -12.90 -1.39 0.66
CA LYS A 158 -12.60 -0.25 1.55
C LYS A 158 -12.20 -0.75 2.95
N ARG A 159 -10.90 -0.64 3.25
CA ARG A 159 -10.32 -0.92 4.57
C ARG A 159 -10.43 0.31 5.48
N LYS A 160 -10.08 0.17 6.76
CA LYS A 160 -10.16 1.29 7.72
C LYS A 160 -9.17 2.41 7.38
N ASP A 161 -8.00 2.02 6.94
CA ASP A 161 -6.85 2.80 6.46
C ASP A 161 -7.02 3.31 5.01
N PHE A 162 -8.17 3.03 4.37
CA PHE A 162 -8.41 3.36 2.96
C PHE A 162 -8.30 4.87 2.65
N LYS A 163 -8.90 5.72 3.49
CA LYS A 163 -8.89 7.17 3.27
C LYS A 163 -7.48 7.74 3.38
N GLU A 164 -6.76 7.32 4.42
CA GLU A 164 -5.38 7.74 4.65
C GLU A 164 -4.48 7.30 3.50
N GLN A 165 -4.61 6.06 3.02
CA GLN A 165 -3.83 5.57 1.89
C GLN A 165 -4.13 6.36 0.60
N ILE A 166 -5.39 6.69 0.31
CA ILE A 166 -5.75 7.51 -0.86
C ILE A 166 -5.15 8.91 -0.76
N ILE A 167 -5.32 9.57 0.39
CA ILE A 167 -4.81 10.93 0.59
C ILE A 167 -3.30 10.94 0.42
N HIS A 168 -2.60 9.94 0.97
CA HIS A 168 -1.16 9.81 0.80
C HIS A 168 -0.75 9.65 -0.68
N HIS A 169 -1.40 8.74 -1.44
CA HIS A 169 -1.05 8.53 -2.85
C HIS A 169 -1.42 9.72 -3.74
N LEU A 170 -2.51 10.42 -3.41
CA LEU A 170 -2.87 11.65 -4.11
C LEU A 170 -1.87 12.77 -3.81
N ALA A 171 -1.44 12.91 -2.56
CA ALA A 171 -0.43 13.89 -2.18
C ALA A 171 0.91 13.63 -2.90
N THR A 172 1.37 12.38 -2.96
CA THR A 172 2.60 12.05 -3.70
C THR A 172 2.46 12.33 -5.19
N LEU A 173 1.36 11.94 -5.83
CA LEU A 173 1.11 12.24 -7.25
C LEU A 173 1.05 13.74 -7.55
N VAL A 174 0.42 14.52 -6.67
CA VAL A 174 0.37 15.99 -6.80
C VAL A 174 1.76 16.60 -6.65
N LEU A 175 2.55 16.16 -5.67
CA LEU A 175 3.92 16.64 -5.47
C LEU A 175 4.84 16.28 -6.65
N LEU A 176 4.76 15.06 -7.18
CA LEU A 176 5.53 14.65 -8.37
C LEU A 176 5.11 15.47 -9.60
N SER A 177 3.80 15.66 -9.80
CA SER A 177 3.28 16.45 -10.93
C SER A 177 3.70 17.91 -10.84
N PHE A 178 3.62 18.51 -9.65
CA PHE A 178 4.09 19.86 -9.40
C PHE A 178 5.60 20.00 -9.64
N SER A 179 6.38 19.04 -9.13
CA SER A 179 7.83 18.97 -9.35
C SER A 179 8.17 18.95 -10.84
N TRP A 180 7.43 18.18 -11.62
CA TRP A 180 7.57 18.12 -13.07
C TRP A 180 7.22 19.45 -13.76
N CYS A 181 6.07 20.05 -13.42
CA CYS A 181 5.61 21.30 -14.05
C CYS A 181 6.54 22.49 -13.78
N VAL A 182 7.15 22.56 -12.60
CA VAL A 182 8.05 23.66 -12.21
C VAL A 182 9.52 23.37 -12.56
N ASN A 183 9.80 22.20 -13.15
CA ASN A 183 11.14 21.73 -13.50
C ASN A 183 12.08 21.54 -12.28
N TYR A 184 11.51 21.07 -11.17
CA TYR A 184 12.21 20.65 -9.95
C TYR A 184 12.73 19.21 -10.06
N ILE A 185 13.37 18.89 -11.18
CA ILE A 185 13.70 17.52 -11.54
C ILE A 185 14.75 16.93 -10.60
N ARG A 186 15.84 17.68 -10.35
CA ARG A 186 16.94 17.22 -9.49
C ARG A 186 16.45 16.94 -8.07
N ILE A 187 15.78 17.91 -7.43
CA ILE A 187 15.24 17.74 -6.07
C ILE A 187 14.21 16.62 -6.02
N GLY A 188 13.30 16.55 -7.00
CA GLY A 188 12.27 15.53 -6.97
C GLY A 188 12.82 14.12 -7.17
N THR A 189 13.90 13.92 -7.95
CA THR A 189 14.57 12.60 -8.01
C THR A 189 15.16 12.16 -6.67
N LEU A 190 15.71 13.09 -5.88
CA LEU A 190 16.22 12.79 -4.54
C LEU A 190 15.08 12.51 -3.55
N VAL A 191 14.01 13.30 -3.63
CA VAL A 191 12.79 13.10 -2.82
C VAL A 191 12.17 11.73 -3.09
N MET A 192 12.07 11.31 -4.35
CA MET A 192 11.56 9.97 -4.73
C MET A 192 12.45 8.87 -4.16
N LEU A 193 13.78 8.95 -4.32
CA LEU A 193 14.69 7.93 -3.80
C LEU A 193 14.57 7.73 -2.28
N VAL A 194 14.51 8.84 -1.56
CA VAL A 194 14.35 8.84 -0.10
C VAL A 194 12.98 8.29 0.31
N HIS A 195 11.93 8.60 -0.46
CA HIS A 195 10.59 8.06 -0.26
C HIS A 195 10.58 6.53 -0.45
N ASP A 196 11.12 6.04 -1.57
CA ASP A 196 11.17 4.62 -1.91
C ASP A 196 11.90 3.80 -0.85
N THR A 197 12.99 4.35 -0.29
CA THR A 197 13.75 3.70 0.80
C THR A 197 12.84 3.37 1.99
N SER A 198 11.99 4.31 2.38
CA SER A 198 11.08 4.14 3.52
C SER A 198 9.99 3.12 3.20
N ASP A 199 9.47 3.12 1.98
CA ASP A 199 8.43 2.19 1.55
C ASP A 199 8.94 0.75 1.43
N VAL A 200 10.19 0.54 0.98
CA VAL A 200 10.83 -0.78 0.99
C VAL A 200 10.87 -1.35 2.40
N LEU A 201 11.29 -0.55 3.40
CA LEU A 201 11.35 -0.99 4.79
C LEU A 201 9.96 -1.29 5.37
N LEU A 202 8.98 -0.44 5.07
CA LEU A 202 7.60 -0.60 5.54
C LEU A 202 6.94 -1.86 4.96
N GLU A 203 7.05 -2.09 3.65
CA GLU A 203 6.47 -3.27 3.01
C GLU A 203 7.21 -4.55 3.44
N SER A 204 8.52 -4.48 3.68
CA SER A 204 9.27 -5.58 4.30
C SER A 204 8.74 -5.93 5.68
N ALA A 205 8.55 -4.94 6.56
CA ALA A 205 7.99 -5.16 7.89
C ALA A 205 6.60 -5.81 7.83
N LYS A 206 5.74 -5.39 6.90
CA LYS A 206 4.42 -6.03 6.67
C LYS A 206 4.55 -7.49 6.26
N LEU A 207 5.47 -7.83 5.37
CA LEU A 207 5.71 -9.22 4.94
C LEU A 207 6.11 -10.12 6.11
N PHE A 208 7.05 -9.67 6.94
CA PHE A 208 7.48 -10.42 8.13
C PHE A 208 6.39 -10.50 9.20
N ASN A 209 5.58 -9.46 9.36
CA ASN A 209 4.40 -9.49 10.23
C ASN A 209 3.39 -10.57 9.79
N TYR A 210 3.11 -10.66 8.49
CA TYR A 210 2.22 -11.68 7.95
C TYR A 210 2.80 -13.10 8.05
N ALA A 211 4.12 -13.23 7.96
CA ALA A 211 4.85 -14.48 8.19
C ALA A 211 5.00 -14.83 9.69
N LYS A 212 4.47 -14.00 10.61
CA LYS A 212 4.58 -14.16 12.08
C LYS A 212 6.01 -14.14 12.62
N SER A 213 6.92 -13.46 11.93
CA SER A 213 8.28 -13.22 12.42
C SER A 213 8.37 -11.88 13.15
N GLU A 214 7.98 -11.89 14.44
CA GLU A 214 7.83 -10.66 15.23
C GLU A 214 9.16 -9.92 15.42
N LYS A 215 10.25 -10.63 15.69
CA LYS A 215 11.58 -10.03 15.90
C LYS A 215 12.04 -9.23 14.67
N ILE A 216 11.99 -9.84 13.49
CA ILE A 216 12.42 -9.17 12.25
C ILE A 216 11.49 -8.01 11.90
N CYS A 217 10.17 -8.21 12.07
CA CYS A 217 9.18 -7.15 11.86
C CYS A 217 9.45 -5.93 12.75
N GLN A 218 9.70 -6.14 14.05
CA GLN A 218 9.96 -5.05 14.99
C GLN A 218 11.26 -4.32 14.64
N THR A 219 12.34 -5.04 14.34
CA THR A 219 13.60 -4.43 13.91
C THR A 219 13.42 -3.59 12.65
N LEU A 220 12.76 -4.12 11.62
CA LEU A 220 12.51 -3.39 10.38
C LEU A 220 11.62 -2.16 10.60
N PHE A 221 10.61 -2.27 11.48
CA PHE A 221 9.74 -1.15 11.80
C PHE A 221 10.48 -0.03 12.55
N ILE A 222 11.41 -0.39 13.45
CA ILE A 222 12.27 0.58 14.13
C ILE A 222 13.20 1.28 13.12
N ILE A 223 13.85 0.51 12.25
CA ILE A 223 14.71 1.07 11.19
C ILE A 223 13.90 2.00 10.28
N PHE A 224 12.71 1.56 9.85
CA PHE A 224 11.76 2.38 9.10
C PHE A 224 11.45 3.68 9.82
N ALA A 225 11.11 3.64 11.11
CA ALA A 225 10.77 4.83 11.88
C ALA A 225 11.95 5.81 11.98
N ILE A 226 13.17 5.31 12.19
CA ILE A 226 14.39 6.13 12.22
C ILE A 226 14.63 6.78 10.86
N VAL A 227 14.65 5.99 9.78
CA VAL A 227 14.87 6.49 8.42
C VAL A 227 13.80 7.51 8.04
N PHE A 228 12.53 7.21 8.32
CA PHE A 228 11.41 8.10 8.04
C PHE A 228 11.55 9.42 8.80
N MET A 229 11.87 9.39 10.10
CA MET A 229 12.01 10.60 10.90
C MET A 229 13.23 11.44 10.48
N VAL A 230 14.38 10.82 10.27
CA VAL A 230 15.60 11.53 9.84
C VAL A 230 15.38 12.19 8.49
N THR A 231 14.85 11.44 7.52
CA THR A 231 14.61 11.95 6.17
C THR A 231 13.58 13.08 6.16
N ARG A 232 12.50 12.96 6.95
CA ARG A 232 11.40 13.92 6.95
C ARG A 232 11.60 15.14 7.82
N LEU A 233 12.27 15.00 8.97
CA LEU A 233 12.42 16.07 9.97
C LEU A 233 13.81 16.72 9.97
N ILE A 234 14.81 16.08 9.36
CA ILE A 234 16.17 16.62 9.31
C ILE A 234 16.54 16.92 7.87
N ILE A 235 16.47 15.94 6.96
CA ILE A 235 16.94 16.16 5.59
C ILE A 235 16.04 17.15 4.85
N PHE A 236 14.73 16.96 4.76
CA PHE A 236 13.88 17.90 4.01
C PHE A 236 13.81 19.36 4.52
N PRO A 237 13.83 19.66 5.84
CA PRO A 237 13.81 21.06 6.29
C PRO A 237 15.18 21.75 6.28
N PHE A 238 16.29 21.00 6.27
CA PHE A 238 17.65 21.56 6.31
C PHE A 238 18.45 21.36 5.00
N TRP A 239 17.85 20.73 3.98
CA TRP A 239 18.25 20.80 2.58
C TRP A 239 17.58 21.98 1.86
#